data_AF-A0AAN1FN35-F1
#
_entry.id   AF-A0AAN1FN35-F1
#
_cell.length_a   1.000
_cell.length_b   1.000
_cell.length_c   1.000
_cell.angle_alpha   90.00
_cell.angle_beta   90.00
_cell.angle_gamma   90.00
#
_symmetry.space_group_name_H-M   'P 1'
#
loop_
_entity.id
_entity.type
_entity.pdbx_description
1 polymer ?
#
loop_
_entity_poly.entity_id
_entity_poly.type
_entity_poly.pdbx_seq_one_letter_code
_entity_poly.pdbx_strand_id
1 'polypeptide(L)'
;MSIHHILIVCFSVLLPTTVSATTLTNEQLCTAGLALAIDKQPRGINTKGLAGKQILLALKDGNNDWDYRCHVNRSSKTIKLEARESRLNNAYLKQAIRYDVSNKARSVEVKMKRRNGGFKSEKYQARQLKS
;
A
#
# COMPACT_ATOMS: atom_id res chain seq x y z
N MET A 1 -25.55 11.53 68.54
CA MET A 1 -24.29 11.59 67.76
C MET A 1 -24.50 10.73 66.52
N SER A 2 -24.60 11.33 65.33
CA SER A 2 -25.03 10.62 64.10
C SER A 2 -23.90 10.62 63.07
N ILE A 3 -23.43 9.44 62.69
CA ILE A 3 -22.27 9.23 61.82
C ILE A 3 -22.75 9.22 60.37
N HIS A 4 -22.22 10.12 59.54
CA HIS A 4 -22.52 10.17 58.10
C HIS A 4 -21.49 9.33 57.34
N HIS A 5 -21.93 8.24 56.71
CA HIS A 5 -21.11 7.45 55.80
C HIS A 5 -21.09 8.10 54.41
N ILE A 6 -19.92 8.59 53.98
CA ILE A 6 -19.69 9.07 52.62
C ILE A 6 -19.31 7.88 51.76
N LEU A 7 -20.17 7.55 50.80
CA LEU A 7 -19.94 6.50 49.80
C LEU A 7 -19.19 7.11 48.61
N ILE A 8 -17.91 6.79 48.45
CA ILE A 8 -17.11 7.23 47.28
C ILE A 8 -17.31 6.21 46.16
N VAL A 9 -18.01 6.62 45.10
CA VAL A 9 -18.16 5.83 43.87
C VAL A 9 -16.97 6.12 42.96
N CYS A 10 -15.99 5.21 42.94
CA CYS A 10 -14.89 5.25 41.96
C CYS A 10 -15.43 4.86 40.58
N PHE A 11 -15.55 5.83 39.68
CA PHE A 11 -15.91 5.62 38.28
C PHE A 11 -14.64 5.27 37.50
N SER A 12 -14.44 3.98 37.23
CA SER A 12 -13.33 3.49 36.41
C SER A 12 -13.57 3.89 34.94
N VAL A 13 -12.93 4.95 34.47
CA VAL A 13 -12.94 5.31 33.05
C VAL A 13 -12.08 4.31 32.29
N LEU A 14 -12.72 3.32 31.65
CA LEU A 14 -12.09 2.44 30.67
C LEU A 14 -11.73 3.28 29.43
N LEU A 15 -10.45 3.66 29.32
CA LEU A 15 -9.89 4.22 28.09
C LEU A 15 -9.97 3.14 26.98
N PRO A 16 -10.62 3.41 25.83
CA PRO A 16 -10.60 2.48 24.72
C PRO A 16 -9.15 2.35 24.22
N THR A 17 -8.61 1.14 24.27
CA THR A 17 -7.35 0.82 23.61
C THR A 17 -7.57 1.01 22.10
N THR A 18 -6.83 1.94 21.50
CA THR A 18 -6.83 2.11 20.05
C THR A 18 -6.29 0.84 19.42
N VAL A 19 -7.18 -0.02 18.93
CA VAL A 19 -6.81 -1.13 18.06
C VAL A 19 -6.18 -0.50 16.83
N SER A 20 -4.85 -0.61 16.73
CA SER A 20 -4.12 -0.20 15.54
C SER A 20 -4.72 -0.96 14.36
N ALA A 21 -5.44 -0.25 13.49
CA ALA A 21 -6.08 -0.86 12.33
C ALA A 21 -4.98 -1.55 11.53
N THR A 22 -5.09 -2.87 11.36
CA THR A 22 -4.18 -3.62 10.49
C THR A 22 -4.34 -3.00 9.11
N THR A 23 -3.32 -2.30 8.63
CA THR A 23 -3.32 -1.65 7.31
C THR A 23 -2.21 -2.26 6.48
N LEU A 24 -2.45 -2.42 5.18
CA LEU A 24 -1.39 -2.84 4.26
C LEU A 24 -0.26 -1.81 4.28
N THR A 25 0.99 -2.26 4.27
CA THR A 25 2.17 -1.38 4.27
C THR A 25 2.28 -0.62 2.94
N ASN A 26 3.05 0.47 2.93
CA ASN A 26 3.29 1.21 1.67
C ASN A 26 3.98 0.31 0.64
N GLU A 27 4.90 -0.56 1.08
CA GLU A 27 5.57 -1.53 0.24
C GLU A 27 4.57 -2.47 -0.43
N GLN A 28 3.65 -3.06 0.34
CA GLN A 28 2.62 -3.94 -0.22
C GLN A 28 1.75 -3.24 -1.27
N LEU A 29 1.36 -1.98 -1.01
CA LEU A 29 0.60 -1.18 -1.97
C LEU A 29 1.42 -0.87 -3.23
N CYS A 30 2.69 -0.52 -3.07
CA CYS A 30 3.62 -0.25 -4.15
C CYS A 30 3.87 -1.49 -5.01
N THR A 31 4.09 -2.65 -4.41
CA THR A 31 4.25 -3.93 -5.10
C THR A 31 3.00 -4.30 -5.89
N ALA A 32 1.81 -4.14 -5.30
CA ALA A 32 0.54 -4.36 -6.01
C ALA A 32 0.37 -3.41 -7.20
N GLY A 33 0.66 -2.12 -7.00
CA GLY A 33 0.58 -1.12 -8.07
C GLY A 33 1.55 -1.42 -9.21
N LEU A 34 2.80 -1.75 -8.90
CA LEU A 34 3.80 -2.09 -9.91
C LEU A 34 3.41 -3.36 -10.66
N ALA A 35 3.01 -4.43 -9.95
CA ALA A 35 2.54 -5.69 -10.55
C ALA A 35 1.43 -5.46 -11.58
N LEU A 36 0.43 -4.64 -11.23
CA LEU A 36 -0.66 -4.29 -12.16
C LEU A 36 -0.14 -3.54 -13.39
N ALA A 37 0.77 -2.59 -13.21
CA ALA A 37 1.25 -1.68 -14.24
C ALA A 37 2.18 -2.32 -15.26
N ILE A 38 2.93 -3.35 -14.86
CA ILE A 38 3.88 -4.07 -15.74
C ILE A 38 3.40 -5.47 -16.13
N ASP A 39 2.19 -5.85 -15.73
CA ASP A 39 1.56 -7.14 -16.02
C ASP A 39 2.43 -8.33 -15.56
N LYS A 40 3.04 -8.22 -14.37
CA LYS A 40 3.88 -9.28 -13.76
C LYS A 40 3.32 -9.69 -12.40
N GLN A 41 3.71 -10.88 -11.94
CA GLN A 41 3.35 -11.35 -10.60
C GLN A 41 4.12 -10.59 -9.52
N PRO A 42 3.50 -10.30 -8.36
CA PRO A 42 4.15 -9.63 -7.23
C PRO A 42 5.46 -10.27 -6.75
N ARG A 43 5.59 -11.61 -6.83
CA ARG A 43 6.76 -12.35 -6.36
C ARG A 43 8.07 -12.01 -7.10
N GLY A 44 7.97 -11.41 -8.29
CA GLY A 44 9.15 -10.97 -9.05
C GLY A 44 9.62 -9.55 -8.69
N ILE A 45 8.93 -8.86 -7.77
CA ILE A 45 9.19 -7.48 -7.40
C ILE A 45 9.75 -7.45 -5.97
N ASN A 46 10.97 -6.95 -5.84
CA ASN A 46 11.67 -6.84 -4.56
C ASN A 46 11.64 -5.39 -4.06
N THR A 47 11.54 -5.20 -2.75
CA THR A 47 11.72 -3.87 -2.14
C THR A 47 13.20 -3.64 -1.83
N LYS A 48 13.81 -2.60 -2.40
CA LYS A 48 15.20 -2.20 -2.12
C LYS A 48 15.34 -1.30 -0.88
N GLY A 49 14.22 -0.77 -0.38
CA GLY A 49 14.15 0.04 0.84
C GLY A 49 13.44 1.38 0.62
N LEU A 50 13.78 2.35 1.46
CA LEU A 50 13.18 3.70 1.47
C LEU A 50 14.18 4.73 0.95
N ALA A 51 13.73 5.59 0.03
CA ALA A 51 14.45 6.80 -0.38
C ALA A 51 13.63 8.03 0.01
N GLY A 52 13.86 8.54 1.23
CA GLY A 52 13.01 9.58 1.83
C GLY A 52 11.59 9.07 2.05
N LYS A 53 10.60 9.70 1.42
CA LYS A 53 9.17 9.28 1.47
C LYS A 53 8.78 8.25 0.40
N GLN A 54 9.75 7.80 -0.40
CA GLN A 54 9.53 6.93 -1.56
C GLN A 54 9.93 5.49 -1.25
N ILE A 55 9.15 4.53 -1.72
CA ILE A 55 9.55 3.11 -1.72
C ILE A 55 10.36 2.85 -2.99
N LEU A 56 11.53 2.24 -2.86
CA LEU A 56 12.31 1.75 -4.00
C LEU A 56 11.97 0.29 -4.27
N LEU A 57 11.49 0.02 -5.47
CA LEU A 57 11.20 -1.33 -5.96
C LEU A 57 12.20 -1.71 -7.05
N ALA A 58 12.54 -2.99 -7.09
CA ALA A 58 13.35 -3.59 -8.13
C ALA A 58 12.61 -4.76 -8.78
N LEU A 59 12.63 -4.79 -10.11
CA LEU A 59 12.13 -5.90 -10.91
C LEU A 59 13.31 -6.53 -11.62
N LYS A 60 13.53 -7.83 -11.38
CA LYS A 60 14.49 -8.61 -12.15
C LYS A 60 13.77 -9.26 -13.34
N ASP A 61 14.16 -8.91 -14.55
CA ASP A 61 13.62 -9.48 -15.78
C ASP A 61 14.77 -10.01 -16.66
N GLY A 62 15.08 -11.30 -16.48
CA GLY A 62 16.27 -11.92 -17.07
C GLY A 62 17.56 -11.31 -16.52
N ASN A 63 18.35 -10.69 -17.40
CA ASN A 63 19.61 -10.00 -17.07
C ASN A 63 19.43 -8.52 -16.74
N ASN A 64 18.21 -7.98 -16.86
CA ASN A 64 17.94 -6.58 -16.59
C ASN A 64 17.36 -6.41 -15.18
N ASP A 65 17.95 -5.50 -14.41
CA ASP A 65 17.43 -5.07 -13.12
C ASP A 65 16.85 -3.67 -13.27
N TRP A 66 15.53 -3.57 -13.12
CA TRP A 66 14.79 -2.33 -13.32
C TRP A 66 14.39 -1.72 -11.98
N ASP A 67 14.75 -0.46 -11.76
CA ASP A 67 14.42 0.29 -10.54
C ASP A 67 13.21 1.22 -10.73
N TYR A 68 12.29 1.17 -9.78
CA TYR A 68 11.10 2.01 -9.72
C TYR A 68 11.02 2.74 -8.38
N ARG A 69 10.68 4.03 -8.42
CA ARG A 69 10.27 4.82 -7.26
C ARG A 69 8.76 4.74 -7.14
N CYS A 70 8.27 4.50 -5.93
CA CYS A 70 6.85 4.44 -5.66
C CYS A 70 6.46 5.44 -4.56
N HIS A 71 5.37 6.14 -4.81
CA HIS A 71 4.75 7.07 -3.89
C HIS A 71 3.33 6.64 -3.56
N VAL A 72 3.03 6.47 -2.28
CA VAL A 72 1.67 6.19 -1.79
C VAL A 72 1.08 7.45 -1.20
N ASN A 73 -0.08 7.86 -1.70
CA ASN A 73 -0.91 8.87 -1.05
C ASN A 73 -2.11 8.16 -0.39
N ARG A 74 -2.07 8.10 0.95
CA ARG A 74 -3.09 7.45 1.78
C ARG A 74 -4.42 8.21 1.80
N SER A 75 -4.37 9.54 1.69
CA SER A 75 -5.55 10.40 1.70
C SER A 75 -6.38 10.23 0.42
N SER A 76 -5.72 10.25 -0.75
CA SER A 76 -6.39 10.07 -2.04
C SER A 76 -6.50 8.61 -2.50
N LYS A 77 -5.98 7.66 -1.71
CA LYS A 77 -5.88 6.23 -2.03
C LYS A 77 -5.26 5.96 -3.42
N THR A 78 -4.12 6.59 -3.68
CA THR A 78 -3.42 6.46 -4.97
C THR A 78 -1.95 6.09 -4.81
N ILE A 79 -1.44 5.37 -5.80
CA ILE A 79 -0.03 5.04 -6.00
C ILE A 79 0.44 5.75 -7.27
N LYS A 80 1.65 6.31 -7.24
CA LYS A 80 2.39 6.77 -8.41
C LYS A 80 3.71 6.03 -8.50
N LEU A 81 4.07 5.58 -9.69
CA LEU A 81 5.29 4.83 -9.98
C LEU A 81 6.15 5.64 -10.95
N GLU A 82 7.45 5.69 -10.75
CA GLU A 82 8.39 6.35 -11.67
C GLU A 82 9.55 5.40 -11.94
N ALA A 83 9.93 5.16 -13.19
CA ALA A 83 11.15 4.42 -13.48
C ALA A 83 12.35 5.32 -13.22
N ARG A 84 13.41 4.74 -12.64
CA ARG A 84 14.66 5.46 -12.41
C ARG A 84 15.46 5.65 -13.69
N GLU A 85 15.32 4.74 -14.64
CA GLU A 85 15.99 4.80 -15.95
C GLU A 85 15.03 5.29 -17.02
N SER A 86 15.44 6.31 -17.78
CA SER A 86 14.65 6.93 -18.85
C SER A 86 14.35 6.01 -20.03
N ARG A 87 15.14 4.95 -20.21
CA ARG A 87 14.98 3.95 -21.28
C ARG A 87 13.77 3.04 -21.06
N LEU A 88 13.27 2.95 -19.83
CA LEU A 88 12.01 2.28 -19.52
C LEU A 88 10.83 3.16 -19.97
N ASN A 89 10.49 3.09 -21.24
CA ASN A 89 9.29 3.71 -21.78
C ASN A 89 8.05 2.88 -21.37
N ASN A 90 7.74 2.89 -20.08
CA ASN A 90 6.57 2.22 -19.57
C ASN A 90 5.44 3.25 -19.46
N ALA A 91 4.44 3.14 -20.33
CA ALA A 91 3.37 4.13 -20.55
C ALA A 91 2.53 4.46 -19.29
N TYR A 92 2.78 3.77 -18.19
CA TYR A 92 2.02 3.78 -16.96
C TYR A 92 2.73 4.52 -15.80
N LEU A 93 3.99 4.91 -15.97
CA LEU A 93 4.85 5.58 -14.96
C LEU A 93 4.49 7.04 -14.64
N LYS A 94 3.42 7.57 -15.20
CA LYS A 94 2.94 8.92 -14.86
C LYS A 94 1.47 8.92 -14.47
N GLN A 95 0.84 7.76 -14.49
CA GLN A 95 -0.58 7.60 -14.21
C GLN A 95 -0.79 7.29 -12.73
N ALA A 96 -1.84 7.87 -12.16
CA ALA A 96 -2.26 7.52 -10.81
C ALA A 96 -2.97 6.15 -10.83
N ILE A 97 -2.45 5.21 -10.07
CA ILE A 97 -3.08 3.91 -9.80
C ILE A 97 -3.91 4.06 -8.54
N ARG A 98 -5.21 3.82 -8.60
CA ARG A 98 -6.08 3.82 -7.42
C ARG A 98 -6.00 2.48 -6.71
N TYR A 99 -6.15 2.48 -5.40
CA TYR A 99 -6.23 1.23 -4.64
C TYR A 99 -7.40 1.25 -3.65
N ASP A 100 -7.99 0.08 -3.41
CA ASP A 100 -9.00 -0.14 -2.39
C ASP A 100 -8.59 -1.31 -1.49
N VAL A 101 -8.54 -1.07 -0.19
CA VAL A 101 -8.17 -2.07 0.81
C VAL A 101 -9.43 -2.66 1.40
N SER A 102 -9.55 -3.98 1.30
CA SER A 102 -10.73 -4.72 1.74
C SER A 102 -10.34 -5.85 2.70
N ASN A 103 -11.37 -6.48 3.28
CA ASN A 103 -11.21 -7.66 4.14
C ASN A 103 -10.23 -7.42 5.32
N LYS A 104 -10.42 -6.33 6.08
CA LYS A 104 -9.55 -5.97 7.21
C LYS A 104 -8.06 -5.96 6.83
N ALA A 105 -7.74 -5.35 5.69
CA ALA A 105 -6.41 -5.29 5.08
C ALA A 105 -5.78 -6.63 4.67
N ARG A 106 -6.59 -7.67 4.47
CA ARG A 106 -6.13 -8.94 3.90
C ARG A 106 -6.06 -8.92 2.38
N SER A 107 -6.71 -7.97 1.72
CA SER A 107 -6.66 -7.81 0.27
C SER A 107 -6.65 -6.36 -0.17
N VAL A 108 -6.05 -6.11 -1.34
CA VAL A 108 -6.11 -4.83 -2.04
C VAL A 108 -6.52 -5.07 -3.48
N GLU A 109 -7.46 -4.28 -3.98
CA GLU A 109 -7.67 -4.12 -5.41
C GLU A 109 -6.94 -2.88 -5.87
N VAL A 110 -6.16 -2.99 -6.94
CA VAL A 110 -5.52 -1.86 -7.61
C VAL A 110 -6.14 -1.68 -8.99
N LYS A 111 -6.35 -0.43 -9.40
CA LYS A 111 -7.00 -0.07 -10.66
C LYS A 111 -6.31 1.10 -11.33
N MET A 112 -6.11 1.03 -12.63
CA MET A 112 -5.51 2.08 -13.45
C MET A 112 -6.19 2.22 -14.80
N LYS A 113 -6.04 3.38 -15.43
CA LYS A 113 -6.53 3.61 -16.79
C LYS A 113 -5.58 2.93 -17.77
N ARG A 114 -6.10 2.33 -18.85
CA ARG A 114 -5.27 1.85 -19.95
C ARG A 114 -4.96 2.99 -20.92
N ARG A 115 -3.86 2.88 -21.67
CA ARG A 115 -3.50 3.86 -22.70
C ARG A 115 -4.56 3.99 -23.80
N ASN A 116 -5.15 2.85 -24.21
CA ASN A 116 -6.09 2.76 -25.33
C ASN A 116 -7.56 2.80 -24.89
N GLY A 117 -7.85 3.40 -23.73
CA GLY A 117 -9.20 3.46 -23.17
C GLY A 117 -9.55 2.29 -22.26
N GLY A 118 -10.52 2.51 -21.36
CA GLY A 118 -10.91 1.55 -20.33
C GLY A 118 -9.99 1.52 -19.10
N PHE A 119 -10.27 0.58 -18.21
CA PHE A 119 -9.52 0.37 -16.96
C PHE A 119 -8.96 -1.06 -16.91
N LYS A 120 -7.81 -1.21 -16.25
CA LYS A 120 -7.31 -2.49 -15.77
C LYS A 120 -7.41 -2.49 -14.26
N SER A 121 -7.87 -3.59 -13.65
CA SER A 121 -7.76 -3.80 -12.21
C SER A 121 -7.34 -5.23 -11.90
N GLU A 122 -6.76 -5.40 -10.71
CA GLU A 122 -6.39 -6.71 -10.18
C GLU A 122 -6.47 -6.68 -8.66
N LYS A 123 -6.87 -7.81 -8.07
CA LYS A 123 -6.99 -7.99 -6.63
C LYS A 123 -5.91 -8.92 -6.12
N TYR A 124 -5.13 -8.42 -5.17
CA TYR A 124 -4.05 -9.16 -4.53
C TYR A 124 -4.37 -9.40 -3.06
N GLN A 125 -4.00 -10.59 -2.57
CA GLN A 125 -4.00 -10.91 -1.15
C GLN A 125 -2.72 -10.38 -0.51
N ALA A 126 -2.81 -9.88 0.72
CA ALA A 126 -1.67 -9.37 1.49
C ALA A 126 -0.50 -10.38 1.55
N ARG A 127 -0.83 -11.68 1.57
CA ARG A 127 0.14 -12.79 1.58
C ARG A 127 0.94 -12.92 0.28
N GLN A 128 0.40 -12.47 -0.84
CA GLN A 128 1.09 -12.46 -2.14
C GLN A 128 2.04 -11.26 -2.29
N LEU A 129 1.85 -10.22 -1.48
CA LEU A 129 2.56 -8.93 -1.56
C LEU A 129 3.71 -8.81 -0.56
N LYS A 130 4.05 -9.90 0.12
CA LYS A 130 5.23 -9.95 0.98
C LYS A 130 6.47 -10.04 0.07
N SER A 131 7.36 -9.05 0.19
CA SER A 131 8.73 -9.16 -0.31
C SER A 131 9.57 -10.00 0.64
#